data_AF-A0A495ZV94-F1
#
_entry.id   AF-A0A495ZV94-F1
#
_cell.length_a   1.000
_cell.length_b   1.000
_cell.length_c   1.000
_cell.angle_alpha   90.00
_cell.angle_beta   90.00
_cell.angle_gamma   90.00
#
_symmetry.space_group_name_H-M   'P 1'
#
loop_
_entity.id
_entity.type
_entity.pdbx_description
1 polymer ?
#
loop_
_entity_poly.entity_id
_entity_poly.type
_entity_poly.pdbx_seq_one_letter_code
_entity_poly.pdbx_strand_id
1 'polypeptide(L)' 'MRTIEKIIAALPNLSTDELYHIEQVIHDLYRARHETIIFDDDYGVWTEWDQNSVAAEVFDLLDKTEN' A
#
# COMPACT_ATOMS: atom_id res chain seq x y z
N MET A 1 -16.66 -16.47 -3.46
CA MET A 1 -15.32 -16.07 -2.99
C MET A 1 -14.72 -15.09 -3.97
N ARG A 2 -14.50 -13.84 -3.55
CA ARG A 2 -13.93 -12.76 -4.36
C ARG A 2 -12.46 -13.09 -4.70
N THR A 3 -11.94 -12.55 -5.79
CA THR A 3 -10.56 -12.80 -6.24
C THR A 3 -9.53 -12.47 -5.16
N ILE A 4 -9.74 -11.38 -4.42
CA ILE A 4 -8.86 -10.96 -3.30
C ILE A 4 -8.79 -12.02 -2.19
N GLU A 5 -9.91 -12.66 -1.86
CA GLU A 5 -9.98 -13.68 -0.79
C GLU A 5 -9.20 -14.94 -1.18
N LYS A 6 -9.18 -15.30 -2.47
CA LYS A 6 -8.37 -16.40 -2.99
C LYS A 6 -6.88 -16.12 -2.90
N ILE A 7 -6.47 -14.89 -3.22
CA ILE A 7 -5.07 -14.46 -3.15
C ILE A 7 -4.61 -14.50 -1.69
N ILE A 8 -5.37 -13.88 -0.77
CA ILE A 8 -5.05 -13.88 0.67
C ILE A 8 -4.93 -15.31 1.22
N ALA A 9 -5.82 -16.22 0.82
CA ALA A 9 -5.75 -17.62 1.24
C ALA A 9 -4.53 -18.37 0.69
N ALA A 10 -3.96 -17.93 -0.44
CA ALA A 10 -2.80 -18.56 -1.06
C ALA A 10 -1.47 -18.09 -0.45
N LEU A 11 -1.38 -16.82 0.00
CA LEU A 11 -0.15 -16.20 0.51
C LEU A 11 0.58 -17.01 1.60
N PRO A 12 -0.08 -17.62 2.60
CA PRO A 12 0.61 -18.36 3.67
C PRO A 12 1.35 -19.62 3.20
N ASN A 13 1.02 -20.13 2.01
CA ASN A 13 1.65 -21.34 1.47
C ASN A 13 2.86 -21.03 0.58
N LEU A 14 3.19 -19.76 0.39
CA LEU A 14 4.31 -19.32 -0.43
C LEU A 14 5.60 -19.29 0.39
N SER A 15 6.70 -19.59 -0.27
CA SER A 15 8.03 -19.33 0.26
C SER A 15 8.31 -17.82 0.33
N THR A 16 9.31 -17.44 1.13
CA THR A 16 9.73 -16.05 1.23
C THR A 16 10.16 -15.47 -0.13
N ASP A 17 10.85 -16.24 -0.97
CA ASP A 17 11.27 -15.81 -2.31
C ASP A 17 10.07 -15.54 -3.24
N GLU A 18 9.02 -16.35 -3.15
CA GLU A 18 7.79 -16.15 -3.89
C GLU A 18 7.03 -14.91 -3.40
N LEU A 19 7.06 -14.63 -2.10
CA LEU A 19 6.48 -13.41 -1.52
C LEU A 19 7.21 -12.16 -2.01
N TYR A 20 8.54 -12.15 -1.99
CA TYR A 20 9.34 -11.06 -2.56
C TYR A 20 9.04 -10.85 -4.04
N HIS A 21 8.90 -11.93 -4.81
CA HIS A 21 8.55 -11.80 -6.23
C HIS A 21 7.18 -11.16 -6.44
N ILE A 22 6.19 -11.53 -5.62
CA ILE A 22 4.84 -10.93 -5.65
C ILE A 22 4.91 -9.44 -5.30
N GLU A 23 5.70 -9.07 -4.31
CA GLU A 23 5.91 -7.67 -3.90
C GLU A 23 6.47 -6.84 -5.07
N GLN A 24 7.53 -7.32 -5.73
CA GLN A 24 8.08 -6.65 -6.92
C GLN A 24 7.02 -6.44 -8.02
N VAL A 25 6.21 -7.45 -8.30
CA VAL A 25 5.14 -7.36 -9.31
C VAL A 25 4.09 -6.32 -8.92
N ILE A 26 3.73 -6.23 -7.64
CA ILE A 26 2.80 -5.20 -7.12
C ILE A 26 3.40 -3.81 -7.32
N HIS A 27 4.69 -3.62 -7.02
CA HIS A 27 5.35 -2.32 -7.18
C HIS A 27 5.38 -1.89 -8.65
N ASP A 28 5.68 -2.82 -9.56
CA ASP A 28 5.66 -2.55 -11.00
C ASP A 28 4.25 -2.20 -11.50
N LEU A 29 3.21 -2.82 -10.94
CA LEU A 29 1.83 -2.47 -11.25
C LEU A 29 1.46 -1.06 -10.78
N TYR A 30 1.89 -0.63 -9.59
CA TYR A 30 1.66 0.73 -9.13
C TYR A 30 2.36 1.76 -10.02
N ARG A 31 3.63 1.51 -10.38
CA ARG A 31 4.37 2.35 -11.33
C ARG A 31 3.68 2.44 -12.69
N ALA A 32 3.21 1.31 -13.23
CA ALA A 32 2.52 1.26 -14.51
C ALA A 32 1.17 2.00 -14.52
N ARG A 33 0.53 2.13 -13.35
CA ARG A 33 -0.74 2.86 -13.18
C ARG A 33 -0.55 4.35 -12.93
N HIS A 34 0.70 4.85 -12.96
CA HIS A 34 1.05 6.22 -12.60
C HIS A 34 0.67 6.60 -11.16
N GLU A 35 0.60 5.62 -10.26
CA GLU A 35 0.53 5.93 -8.84
C GLU A 35 1.94 6.34 -8.40
N THR A 36 2.08 7.62 -8.00
CA THR A 36 3.37 8.17 -7.56
C THR A 36 3.78 7.47 -6.27
N ILE A 37 4.78 6.61 -6.37
CA ILE A 37 5.46 6.04 -5.21
C ILE A 37 6.41 7.10 -4.66
N ILE A 38 6.17 7.51 -3.42
CA ILE A 38 6.96 8.50 -2.69
C ILE A 38 8.09 7.81 -1.91
N PHE A 39 7.84 6.61 -1.38
CA PHE A 39 8.85 5.79 -0.70
C PHE A 39 8.55 4.29 -0.89
N ASP A 40 9.60 3.46 -1.00
CA ASP A 40 9.54 2.02 -1.27
C ASP A 40 10.72 1.37 -0.54
N ASP A 41 10.45 0.58 0.51
CA ASP A 41 11.45 -0.17 1.28
C ASP A 41 10.96 -1.58 1.67
N ASP A 42 11.79 -2.33 2.41
CA ASP A 42 11.49 -3.69 2.88
C ASP A 42 10.22 -3.78 3.77
N TYR A 43 9.65 -2.64 4.18
CA TYR A 43 8.47 -2.56 5.04
C TYR A 43 7.23 -2.06 4.30
N GLY A 44 7.36 -1.61 3.05
CA GLY A 44 6.26 -1.37 2.13
C GLY A 44 6.40 -0.12 1.27
N VAL A 45 5.28 0.24 0.62
CA VAL A 45 5.18 1.36 -0.31
C VAL A 45 4.38 2.49 0.33
N TRP A 46 4.93 3.69 0.30
CA TRP A 46 4.23 4.94 0.60
C TRP A 46 3.94 5.67 -0.69
N THR A 47 2.66 5.93 -0.97
CA THR A 47 2.21 6.63 -2.17
C THR A 47 1.78 8.07 -1.86
N GLU A 48 1.55 8.86 -2.90
CA GLU A 48 0.93 10.18 -2.78
C GLU A 48 -0.49 10.12 -2.20
N TRP A 49 -1.22 9.03 -2.45
CA TRP A 49 -2.53 8.82 -1.85
C TRP A 49 -2.42 8.64 -0.33
N ASP A 50 -1.46 7.85 0.15
CA ASP A 50 -1.21 7.67 1.58
C ASP A 50 -0.86 9.01 2.25
N GLN A 51 0.00 9.81 1.61
CA GLN A 51 0.35 11.14 2.08
C GLN A 51 -0.87 12.07 2.17
N ASN A 52 -1.69 12.11 1.13
CA ASN A 52 -2.90 12.96 1.11
C ASN A 52 -3.93 12.51 2.16
N SER A 53 -4.08 11.19 2.35
CA SER A 53 -4.96 10.63 3.36
C SER A 53 -4.53 11.01 4.77
N VAL A 54 -3.25 10.86 5.10
CA VAL A 54 -2.71 11.25 6.41
C VAL A 54 -2.77 12.76 6.63
N ALA A 55 -2.45 13.56 5.61
CA ALA A 55 -2.57 15.01 5.71
C ALA A 55 -4.02 15.44 6.01
N ALA A 56 -5.01 14.86 5.33
CA ALA A 56 -6.42 15.13 5.59
C ALA A 56 -6.82 14.78 7.02
N GLU A 57 -6.41 13.60 7.53
CA GLU A 57 -6.69 13.20 8.91
C GLU A 57 -6.06 14.14 9.94
N VAL A 58 -4.83 14.62 9.70
CA VAL A 58 -4.15 15.59 10.57
C VAL A 58 -4.89 16.94 10.58
N PHE A 59 -5.32 17.43 9.41
CA PHE A 59 -6.10 18.67 9.35
C PHE A 59 -7.43 18.54 10.08
N ASP A 60 -8.15 17.43 9.92
CA ASP A 60 -9.38 17.16 10.67
C ASP A 60 -9.17 17.11 12.19
N LEU A 61 -8.01 16.65 12.66
CA LEU A 61 -7.65 16.66 14.08
C LEU A 61 -7.36 18.08 14.58
N LEU A 62 -6.64 18.88 13.80
CA LEU A 62 -6.35 20.27 14.14
C LEU A 62 -7.64 21.11 14.21
N ASP A 63 -8.52 20.98 13.23
CA ASP A 63 -9.83 21.66 13.19
C ASP A 63 -10.71 21.32 14.41
N LYS A 64 -10.62 20.07 14.92
CA LYS A 64 -11.32 19.66 16.15
C LYS A 64 -10.71 20.23 17.42
N THR A 65 -9.43 20.59 17.39
CA THR A 65 -8.69 21.09 18.55
C THR A 65 -8.76 22.62 18.67
N GLU A 66 -9.03 23.31 17.55
CA GLU A 66 -9.19 24.76 17.49
C GLU A 66 -10.62 25.26 17.80
N ASN A 67 -11.60 24.35 17.98
CA ASN A 67 -12.99 24.65 18.40
C ASN A 67 -13.25 24.35 19.88
#